data_AF-A0A1I3KE80-F1
#
_entry.id   AF-A0A1I3KE80-F1
#
_cell.length_a   1.000
_cell.length_b   1.000
_cell.length_c   1.000
_cell.angle_alpha   90.00
_cell.angle_beta   90.00
_cell.angle_gamma   90.00
#
_symmetry.space_group_name_H-M   'P 1'
#
loop_
_entity.id
_entity.type
_entity.pdbx_description
1 polymer ?
#
loop_
_entity_poly.entity_id
_entity_poly.type
_entity_poly.pdbx_seq_one_letter_code
_entity_poly.pdbx_strand_id
1 'polypeptide(L)'
;MSKTSWLILIGALVASPAAAHVYLEGKQATVGASYKAVFAVPHGCSGSPTVKIRVQIPEGVIAVKPMPKAAGTSMSLRDNIATPTTITATS
;
A
#
# COMPACT_ATOMS: atom_id res chain seq x y z
N MET A 1 -29.29 4.06 -39.33
CA MET A 1 -27.83 4.35 -39.34
C MET A 1 -27.52 5.25 -38.14
N SER A 2 -27.37 4.66 -36.96
CA SER A 2 -26.09 4.22 -36.38
C SER A 2 -25.26 5.30 -35.69
N LYS A 3 -25.72 6.57 -35.60
CA LYS A 3 -24.98 7.60 -34.85
C LYS A 3 -24.92 7.34 -33.33
N THR A 4 -25.99 6.80 -32.75
CA THR A 4 -26.03 6.43 -31.32
C THR A 4 -25.16 5.21 -31.01
N SER A 5 -24.95 4.32 -31.99
CA SER A 5 -24.11 3.13 -31.85
C SER A 5 -22.62 3.48 -31.76
N TRP A 6 -22.20 4.62 -32.29
CA TRP A 6 -20.80 5.06 -32.25
C TRP A 6 -20.38 5.65 -30.90
N LEU A 7 -21.33 6.25 -30.16
CA LEU A 7 -21.05 6.80 -28.83
C LEU A 7 -20.81 5.70 -27.78
N ILE A 8 -21.47 4.55 -27.94
CA ILE A 8 -21.29 3.40 -27.04
C ILE A 8 -19.92 2.73 -27.25
N LEU A 9 -19.39 2.75 -28.48
CA LEU A 9 -18.09 2.15 -28.80
C LEU A 9 -16.91 2.93 -28.20
N ILE A 10 -17.04 4.25 -28.00
CA ILE A 10 -15.98 5.12 -27.46
C ILE A 10 -15.90 5.02 -25.92
N GLY A 11 -17.03 4.83 -25.24
CA GLY A 11 -17.08 4.78 -23.77
C GLY A 11 -16.38 3.57 -23.14
N ALA A 12 -16.24 2.46 -23.88
CA ALA A 12 -15.65 1.23 -23.34
C ALA A 12 -14.11 1.27 -23.21
N LEU A 13 -13.42 2.20 -23.87
CA LEU A 13 -11.96 2.20 -23.95
C LEU A 13 -11.25 2.93 -22.78
N VAL A 14 -12.00 3.62 -21.91
CA VAL A 14 -11.45 4.42 -20.79
C VAL A 14 -11.45 3.70 -19.44
N ALA A 15 -11.85 2.42 -19.39
CA ALA A 15 -11.75 1.61 -18.19
C ALA A 15 -10.29 1.18 -17.95
N SER A 16 -9.44 2.11 -17.52
CA SER A 16 -8.08 1.78 -17.05
C SER A 16 -8.16 0.94 -15.78
N PRO A 17 -7.41 -0.18 -15.68
CA PRO A 17 -7.33 -0.95 -14.45
C PRO A 17 -6.76 -0.07 -13.33
N ALA A 18 -7.44 -0.01 -12.19
CA ALA A 18 -6.94 0.67 -11.01
C ALA A 18 -5.72 -0.10 -10.47
N ALA A 19 -4.52 0.36 -10.79
CA ALA A 19 -3.26 -0.20 -10.31
C ALA A 19 -2.98 0.22 -8.86
N ALA A 20 -3.94 -0.06 -7.95
CA ALA A 20 -3.91 0.36 -6.55
C ALA A 20 -3.14 -0.62 -5.64
N HIS A 21 -2.42 -1.57 -6.23
CA HIS A 21 -1.74 -2.60 -5.46
C HIS A 21 -0.51 -2.02 -4.77
N VAL A 22 -0.54 -2.03 -3.44
CA VAL A 22 0.65 -1.79 -2.61
C VAL A 22 1.59 -2.96 -2.81
N TYR A 23 2.86 -2.69 -3.08
CA TYR A 23 3.87 -3.72 -3.25
C TYR A 23 5.08 -3.48 -2.36
N LEU A 24 5.82 -4.57 -2.10
CA LEU A 24 7.12 -4.50 -1.45
C LEU A 24 8.20 -4.30 -2.51
N GLU A 25 9.03 -3.27 -2.32
CA GLU A 25 10.16 -3.00 -3.21
C GLU A 25 11.17 -4.16 -3.20
N GLY A 26 11.52 -4.65 -2.01
CA GLY A 26 12.40 -5.82 -1.85
C GLY A 26 11.61 -7.12 -1.90
N LYS A 27 11.66 -7.87 -3.00
CA LYS A 27 10.83 -9.09 -3.16
C LYS A 27 11.35 -10.32 -2.43
N GLN A 28 12.55 -10.25 -1.85
CA GLN A 28 13.22 -11.37 -1.20
C GLN A 28 13.71 -10.98 0.19
N ALA A 29 13.58 -11.93 1.11
CA ALA A 29 14.15 -11.88 2.44
C ALA A 29 15.07 -13.09 2.62
N THR A 30 16.25 -12.87 3.19
CA THR A 30 17.15 -13.95 3.58
C THR A 30 16.64 -14.56 4.88
N VAL A 31 16.56 -15.90 4.93
CA VAL A 31 16.12 -16.63 6.12
C VAL A 31 17.02 -16.30 7.31
N GLY A 32 16.42 -15.99 8.46
CA GLY A 32 17.14 -15.67 9.69
C GLY A 32 17.80 -14.28 9.73
N ALA A 33 17.66 -13.46 8.69
CA ALA A 33 18.17 -12.10 8.65
C ALA A 33 17.05 -11.06 8.81
N SER A 34 17.43 -9.85 9.24
CA SER A 34 16.53 -8.70 9.25
C SER A 34 16.16 -8.28 7.82
N TYR A 35 14.87 -8.08 7.57
CA TYR A 35 14.36 -7.66 6.27
C TYR A 35 13.82 -6.22 6.32
N LYS A 36 14.26 -5.38 5.37
CA LYS A 36 13.77 -4.01 5.22
C LYS A 36 12.55 -3.98 4.29
N ALA A 37 11.36 -3.96 4.89
CA ALA A 37 10.11 -3.83 4.14
C ALA A 37 9.88 -2.37 3.72
N VAL A 38 9.87 -2.11 2.41
CA VAL A 38 9.47 -0.81 1.84
C VAL A 38 8.15 -0.99 1.11
N PHE A 39 7.08 -0.45 1.69
CA PHE A 39 5.75 -0.46 1.09
C PHE A 39 5.59 0.71 0.13
N ALA A 40 5.49 0.41 -1.16
CA ALA A 40 5.24 1.39 -2.22
C ALA A 40 3.74 1.50 -2.47
N VAL A 41 3.20 2.73 -2.35
CA VAL A 41 1.79 3.04 -2.62
C VAL A 41 1.74 3.96 -3.85
N PRO A 42 1.38 3.44 -5.04
CA PRO A 42 1.52 4.18 -6.30
C PRO A 42 0.49 5.30 -6.47
N HIS A 43 -0.72 5.11 -5.95
CA HIS A 43 -1.78 6.12 -5.97
C HIS A 43 -2.79 5.88 -4.84
N GLY A 44 -3.59 6.90 -4.51
CA GLY A 44 -4.78 6.73 -3.67
C GLY A 44 -6.06 6.58 -4.50
N CYS A 45 -7.23 6.61 -3.88
CA CYS A 45 -8.50 6.39 -4.57
C CYS A 45 -8.95 7.63 -5.35
N SER A 46 -9.32 7.46 -6.62
CA SER A 46 -10.00 8.48 -7.44
C SER A 46 -9.35 9.88 -7.43
N GLY A 47 -8.01 9.95 -7.39
CA GLY A 47 -7.27 11.21 -7.33
C GLY A 47 -7.05 11.78 -5.92
N SER A 48 -7.60 11.14 -4.88
CA SER A 48 -7.33 11.47 -3.48
C SER A 48 -6.02 10.81 -3.00
N PRO A 49 -5.16 11.51 -2.24
CA PRO A 49 -3.92 10.94 -1.71
C PRO A 49 -4.18 9.93 -0.58
N THR A 50 -3.28 8.94 -0.44
CA THR A 50 -3.31 7.99 0.68
C THR A 50 -2.74 8.62 1.94
N VAL A 51 -3.60 8.97 2.90
CA VAL A 51 -3.21 9.65 4.15
C VAL A 51 -2.84 8.71 5.31
N LYS A 52 -3.18 7.42 5.21
CA LYS A 52 -2.96 6.45 6.28
C LYS A 52 -2.81 5.02 5.74
N ILE A 53 -1.81 4.31 6.25
CA ILE A 53 -1.54 2.91 5.96
C ILE A 53 -1.45 2.16 7.29
N ARG A 54 -2.08 1.00 7.40
CA ARG A 54 -1.90 0.07 8.52
C ARG A 54 -1.35 -1.24 8.00
N VAL A 55 -0.20 -1.65 8.50
CA VAL A 55 0.43 -2.93 8.18
C VAL A 55 0.28 -3.85 9.37
N GLN A 56 -0.40 -4.96 9.18
CA GLN A 56 -0.45 -6.04 10.16
C GLN A 56 0.82 -6.88 10.01
N ILE A 57 1.51 -7.08 11.13
CA ILE A 57 2.72 -7.87 11.18
C ILE A 57 2.31 -9.33 11.43
N PRO A 58 2.69 -10.27 10.54
CA PRO A 58 2.31 -11.66 10.66
C PRO A 58 3.03 -12.34 11.82
N GLU A 59 2.40 -13.42 12.30
CA GLU A 59 3.00 -14.33 13.28
C GLU A 59 4.35 -14.85 12.77
N GLY A 60 5.39 -14.78 13.60
CA GLY A 60 6.76 -15.17 13.25
C GLY A 60 7.73 -14.01 13.02
N VAL A 61 7.25 -12.77 12.92
CA VAL A 61 8.12 -11.58 12.98
C VAL A 61 8.31 -11.17 14.44
N ILE A 62 9.48 -11.45 14.98
CA ILE A 62 9.79 -11.26 16.42
C ILE A 62 10.19 -9.83 16.80
N ALA A 63 10.56 -9.00 15.83
CA ALA A 63 11.00 -7.64 16.06
C ALA A 63 10.66 -6.74 14.88
N VAL A 64 10.15 -5.54 15.17
CA VAL A 64 9.73 -4.55 14.17
C VAL A 64 10.32 -3.21 14.55
N LYS A 65 10.99 -2.57 13.60
CA LYS A 65 11.56 -1.22 13.80
C LYS A 65 11.07 -0.29 12.68
N PRO A 66 10.16 0.66 12.97
CA PRO A 66 9.80 1.70 12.02
C PRO A 66 11.04 2.51 11.62
N MET A 67 11.22 2.73 10.31
CA MET A 67 12.32 3.54 9.79
C MET A 67 11.83 4.96 9.50
N PRO A 68 12.53 6.00 9.97
CA PRO A 68 12.20 7.38 9.63
C PRO A 68 12.12 7.55 8.11
N LYS A 69 11.04 8.17 7.64
CA LYS A 69 10.84 8.56 6.24
C LYS A 69 10.73 10.09 6.18
N ALA A 70 10.70 10.65 4.96
CA ALA A 70 10.79 12.09 4.70
C ALA A 70 9.94 12.96 5.63
N ALA A 71 10.39 14.21 5.84
CA ALA A 71 9.75 15.19 6.72
C ALA A 71 8.27 15.40 6.35
N GLY A 72 7.36 14.78 7.12
CA GLY A 72 5.92 14.78 6.86
C GLY A 72 5.27 13.43 7.17
N THR A 73 5.99 12.32 6.98
CA THR A 73 5.46 10.99 7.30
C THR A 73 5.70 10.63 8.77
N SER A 74 4.62 10.43 9.53
CA SER A 74 4.66 9.89 10.90
C SER A 74 4.42 8.38 10.89
N MET A 75 5.21 7.65 11.67
CA MET A 75 5.08 6.21 11.83
C MET A 75 4.93 5.86 13.31
N SER A 76 3.91 5.06 13.63
CA SER A 76 3.65 4.57 14.98
C SER A 76 3.57 3.05 14.97
N LEU A 77 4.35 2.43 15.86
CA LEU A 77 4.23 1.02 16.19
C LEU A 77 3.19 0.88 17.31
N ARG A 78 2.20 0.01 17.13
CA ARG A 78 1.28 -0.41 18.18
C ARG A 78 1.48 -1.88 18.44
N ASP A 79 2.09 -2.18 19.57
CA ASP A 79 2.21 -3.52 20.10
C ASP A 79 1.01 -3.75 21.02
N ASN A 80 0.13 -4.67 20.64
CA ASN A 80 -0.99 -5.09 21.46
C ASN A 80 -0.78 -6.56 21.80
N ILE A 81 -0.80 -6.90 23.08
CA ILE A 81 -0.52 -8.25 23.56
C ILE A 81 -1.58 -9.29 23.11
N ALA A 82 -2.68 -8.86 22.50
CA ALA A 82 -3.81 -9.69 22.07
C ALA A 82 -4.09 -9.66 20.54
N THR A 83 -3.40 -8.83 19.75
CA THR A 83 -3.60 -8.73 18.28
C THR A 83 -2.27 -8.48 17.56
N PRO A 84 -2.09 -8.92 16.29
CA PRO A 84 -0.84 -8.76 15.56
C PRO A 84 -0.35 -7.31 15.58
N THR A 85 0.94 -7.11 15.86
CA THR A 85 1.60 -5.80 15.89
C THR A 85 1.23 -5.01 14.63
N THR A 86 0.83 -3.75 14.80
CA THR A 86 0.37 -2.92 13.68
C THR A 86 1.24 -1.68 13.53
N ILE A 87 1.84 -1.49 12.34
CA ILE A 87 2.50 -0.23 11.98
C ILE A 87 1.47 0.68 11.32
N THR A 88 1.31 1.88 11.84
CA THR A 88 0.51 2.94 11.19
C THR A 88 1.45 4.00 10.62
N ALA A 89 1.39 4.22 9.31
CA ALA A 89 2.05 5.34 8.65
C ALA A 89 1.01 6.37 8.21
N THR A 90 1.24 7.64 8.49
CA THR A 90 0.40 8.75 8.02
C THR A 90 1.27 9.75 7.28
N SER A 91 0.86 10.12 6.07
CA SER A 91 1.54 11.11 5.21
C SER A 91 0.98 12.51 5.40
#